data_AF-A0AAW2BEE1-F1
#
_entry.id   AF-A0AAW2BEE1-F1
#
_cell.length_a   1.000
_cell.length_b   1.000
_cell.length_c   1.000
_cell.angle_alpha   90.00
_cell.angle_beta   90.00
_cell.angle_gamma   90.00
#
_symmetry.space_group_name_H-M   'P 1'
#
loop_
_entity.id
_entity.type
_entity.pdbx_description
1 polymer ?
#
loop_
_entity_poly.entity_id
_entity_poly.type
_entity_poly.pdbx_seq_one_letter_code
_entity_poly.pdbx_strand_id
1 'polypeptide(L)'
;MANDAALRSSLIWLAAIIVLVGISTHSFKKMMATYVVGGLGIAGVLLPDWCYFNRDFSRWTSPVTVEERASHIASTRSGSKRFKIYPIRMAVYTAIYGFALYKWWVFVSN
;
A
#
# COMPACT_ATOMS: atom_id res chain seq x y z
N MET A 1 2.72 -11.28 -12.90
CA MET A 1 2.88 -12.49 -12.05
C MET A 1 3.14 -12.14 -10.58
N ALA A 2 4.23 -11.46 -10.20
CA ALA A 2 4.50 -11.18 -8.77
C ALA A 2 3.51 -10.18 -8.12
N ASN A 3 3.02 -9.19 -8.89
CA ASN A 3 2.04 -8.22 -8.39
C ASN A 3 0.68 -8.87 -8.12
N ASP A 4 0.30 -9.85 -8.95
CA ASP A 4 -0.97 -10.57 -8.84
C ASP A 4 -1.03 -11.41 -7.55
N ALA A 5 0.09 -12.04 -7.17
CA ALA A 5 0.22 -12.80 -5.94
C ALA A 5 0.15 -11.90 -4.69
N ALA A 6 0.82 -10.73 -4.73
CA ALA A 6 0.78 -9.76 -3.65
C ALA A 6 -0.64 -9.20 -3.46
N LEU A 7 -1.30 -8.78 -4.54
CA LEU A 7 -2.68 -8.29 -4.52
C LEU A 7 -3.63 -9.34 -3.93
N ARG A 8 -3.55 -10.58 -4.41
CA ARG A 8 -4.39 -11.68 -3.94
C ARG A 8 -4.18 -11.94 -2.44
N SER A 9 -2.93 -11.97 -1.99
CA SER A 9 -2.62 -12.15 -0.56
C SER A 9 -3.17 -10.99 0.28
N SER A 10 -3.02 -9.75 -0.18
CA SER A 10 -3.57 -8.57 0.51
C SER A 10 -5.08 -8.59 0.60
N LEU A 11 -5.78 -9.02 -0.46
CA LEU A 11 -7.24 -9.15 -0.47
C LEU A 11 -7.73 -10.24 0.47
N ILE A 12 -7.02 -11.37 0.56
CA ILE A 12 -7.34 -12.45 1.51
C ILE A 12 -7.20 -11.95 2.95
N TRP A 13 -6.11 -11.22 3.25
CA TRP A 13 -5.93 -10.61 4.57
C TRP A 13 -7.00 -9.56 4.89
N LEU A 14 -7.37 -8.73 3.91
CA LEU A 14 -8.44 -7.76 4.09
C LEU A 14 -9.78 -8.45 4.39
N ALA A 15 -10.11 -9.53 3.69
CA ALA A 15 -11.30 -10.31 3.95
C ALA A 15 -11.31 -10.88 5.38
N ALA A 16 -10.18 -11.41 5.85
CA ALA A 16 -10.05 -11.91 7.23
C ALA A 16 -10.29 -10.80 8.27
N ILE A 17 -9.75 -9.60 8.06
CA ILE A 17 -9.94 -8.45 8.96
C ILE A 17 -11.42 -8.02 8.96
N ILE A 18 -12.07 -7.94 7.80
CA ILE A 18 -13.50 -7.58 7.71
C ILE A 18 -14.36 -8.56 8.49
N VAL A 19 -14.10 -9.87 8.34
CA VAL A 19 -14.83 -10.92 9.08
C VAL A 19 -14.61 -10.77 10.58
N LEU A 20 -13.36 -10.55 11.01
CA LEU A 20 -13.02 -10.34 12.42
C LEU A 20 -13.76 -9.13 13.00
N VAL A 21 -13.75 -7.98 12.31
CA VAL A 21 -14.50 -6.78 12.72
C VAL A 21 -16.01 -7.04 12.78
N GLY A 22 -16.53 -7.80 11.81
CA GLY A 22 -17.93 -8.20 11.76
C GLY A 22 -18.35 -9.04 12.96
N ILE A 23 -17.54 -10.04 13.32
CA ILE A 23 -17.79 -10.90 14.49
C ILE A 23 -17.64 -10.10 15.79
N SER A 24 -16.60 -9.28 15.93
CA SER A 24 -16.36 -8.53 17.16
C SER A 24 -17.39 -7.42 17.41
N THR A 25 -17.94 -6.82 16.36
CA THR A 25 -18.79 -5.63 16.51
C THR A 25 -20.23 -5.80 16.07
N HIS A 26 -20.58 -6.93 15.45
CA HIS A 26 -21.92 -7.25 14.94
C HIS A 26 -22.57 -6.14 14.09
N SER A 27 -21.76 -5.28 13.47
CA SER A 27 -22.21 -4.08 12.76
C SER A 27 -21.71 -4.05 11.33
N PHE A 28 -22.64 -4.13 10.38
CA PHE A 28 -22.36 -4.03 8.95
C PHE A 28 -21.72 -2.69 8.56
N LYS A 29 -22.02 -1.61 9.29
CA LYS A 29 -21.44 -0.28 9.03
C LYS A 29 -19.92 -0.29 9.27
N LYS A 30 -19.46 -0.96 10.32
CA LYS A 30 -18.03 -1.10 10.65
C LYS A 30 -17.30 -2.03 9.68
N MET A 31 -17.97 -3.08 9.21
CA MET A 31 -17.47 -3.93 8.12
C MET A 31 -17.26 -3.13 6.82
N MET A 32 -18.26 -2.35 6.39
CA MET A 32 -18.16 -1.56 5.17
C MET A 32 -17.05 -0.50 5.25
N ALA A 33 -16.93 0.19 6.39
CA ALA A 33 -15.84 1.14 6.61
C ALA A 33 -14.46 0.46 6.53
N THR A 34 -14.33 -0.74 7.10
CA THR A 34 -13.08 -1.53 7.05
C THR A 34 -12.73 -1.95 5.62
N TYR A 35 -13.73 -2.33 4.83
CA TYR A 35 -13.54 -2.63 3.41
C TYR A 35 -13.02 -1.42 2.63
N VAL A 36 -13.66 -0.26 2.79
CA VAL A 36 -13.25 0.97 2.10
C VAL A 36 -11.83 1.40 2.50
N VAL A 37 -11.56 1.45 3.81
CA VAL A 37 -10.23 1.86 4.33
C VAL A 37 -9.15 0.88 3.87
N GLY A 38 -9.39 -0.42 4.00
CA GLY A 38 -8.45 -1.45 3.57
C GLY A 38 -8.23 -1.46 2.06
N GLY A 39 -9.29 -1.27 1.27
CA GLY A 39 -9.21 -1.16 -0.18
C GLY A 39 -8.38 0.05 -0.62
N LEU A 40 -8.60 1.22 -0.02
CA LEU A 40 -7.78 2.42 -0.25
C LEU A 40 -6.33 2.20 0.20
N GLY A 41 -6.12 1.47 1.29
CA GLY A 41 -4.81 1.03 1.77
C GLY A 41 -4.04 0.24 0.72
N ILE A 42 -4.65 -0.83 0.23
CA ILE A 42 -4.07 -1.70 -0.81
C ILE A 42 -3.85 -0.90 -2.09
N ALA A 43 -4.83 -0.12 -2.53
CA ALA A 43 -4.75 0.71 -3.74
C ALA A 43 -3.57 1.69 -3.67
N GLY A 44 -3.41 2.41 -2.56
CA GLY A 44 -2.31 3.36 -2.38
C GLY A 44 -0.92 2.72 -2.29
N VAL A 45 -0.83 1.40 -2.06
CA VAL A 45 0.43 0.65 -2.06
C VAL A 45 0.66 -0.11 -3.39
N LEU A 46 -0.37 -0.57 -4.08
CA LEU A 46 -0.19 -1.39 -5.29
C LEU A 46 -0.29 -0.60 -6.59
N LEU A 47 -1.07 0.48 -6.63
CA LEU A 47 -1.27 1.28 -7.83
C LEU A 47 -0.15 2.27 -8.18
N PRO A 48 0.59 2.87 -7.22
CA PRO A 48 1.62 3.84 -7.58
C PRO A 48 2.65 3.24 -8.52
N ASP A 49 3.05 3.98 -9.56
CA ASP A 49 4.19 3.58 -10.39
C ASP A 49 5.47 3.71 -9.56
N TRP A 50 5.86 2.59 -8.96
CA TRP A 50 7.06 2.50 -8.15
C TRP A 50 8.33 2.82 -8.94
N CYS A 51 8.34 2.69 -10.28
CA CYS A 51 9.50 3.10 -11.08
C CYS A 51 9.73 4.62 -10.98
N TYR A 52 8.67 5.40 -10.88
CA TYR A 52 8.72 6.86 -10.76
C TYR A 52 9.05 7.30 -9.33
N PHE A 53 8.30 6.77 -8.33
CA PHE A 53 8.43 7.19 -6.93
C PHE A 53 9.70 6.69 -6.22
N ASN A 54 10.44 5.76 -6.82
CA ASN A 54 11.71 5.26 -6.27
C ASN A 54 12.93 6.08 -6.73
N ARG A 55 12.71 7.12 -7.56
CA ARG A 55 13.74 8.08 -7.98
C ARG A 55 13.89 9.20 -6.96
N ASP A 56 15.04 9.86 -7.01
CA ASP A 56 15.30 11.01 -6.15
C ASP A 56 14.33 12.15 -6.42
N PHE A 57 13.92 12.89 -5.37
CA PHE A 57 12.93 13.98 -5.45
C PHE A 57 13.29 15.02 -6.51
N SER A 58 14.59 15.31 -6.69
CA SER A 58 15.09 16.23 -7.71
C SER A 58 14.80 15.77 -9.14
N ARG A 59 14.52 14.48 -9.36
CA ARG A 59 14.29 13.87 -10.67
C ARG A 59 12.82 13.58 -10.92
N TRP A 60 11.92 13.89 -9.98
CA TRP A 60 10.47 13.74 -10.18
C TRP A 60 9.96 14.67 -11.28
N THR A 61 10.56 15.85 -11.46
CA THR A 61 10.20 16.79 -12.54
C THR A 61 10.70 16.36 -13.93
N SER A 62 11.49 15.29 -14.02
CA SER A 62 12.07 14.81 -15.28
C SER A 62 11.41 13.51 -15.73
N PRO A 63 11.18 13.31 -17.04
CA PRO A 63 10.60 12.07 -17.55
C PRO A 63 11.47 10.85 -17.20
N VAL A 64 10.83 9.69 -17.09
CA VAL A 64 11.49 8.41 -16.85
C VAL A 64 12.00 7.88 -18.19
N THR A 65 13.28 7.53 -18.24
CA THR A 65 13.91 6.97 -19.45
C THR A 65 13.63 5.46 -19.59
N VAL A 66 13.73 4.93 -20.82
CA VAL A 66 13.42 3.51 -21.10
C VAL A 66 14.42 2.59 -20.38
N GLU A 67 15.67 3.04 -20.26
CA GLU A 67 16.77 2.35 -19.59
C GLU A 67 16.56 2.29 -18.06
N GLU A 68 16.08 3.38 -17.47
CA GLU A 68 15.68 3.43 -16.05
C GLU A 68 14.51 2.50 -15.75
N ARG A 69 13.54 2.41 -16.67
CA ARG A 69 12.42 1.49 -16.53
C ARG A 69 12.86 0.03 -16.63
N ALA A 70 13.72 -0.29 -17.60
CA ALA A 70 14.25 -1.64 -17.81
C ALA A 70 15.10 -2.10 -16.61
N SER A 71 15.96 -1.22 -16.08
CA SER A 71 16.76 -1.50 -14.88
C SER A 71 15.90 -1.65 -13.62
N HIS A 72 14.80 -0.89 -13.48
CA HIS A 72 13.87 -1.07 -12.37
C HIS A 72 13.17 -2.44 -12.41
N ILE A 73 12.68 -2.86 -13.58
CA ILE A 73 12.05 -4.18 -13.78
C ILE A 73 13.05 -5.31 -13.49
N ALA A 74 14.28 -5.19 -14.01
CA ALA A 74 15.35 -6.15 -13.75
C ALA A 74 15.70 -6.25 -12.25
N SER A 75 15.80 -5.11 -11.56
CA SER A 75 16.11 -5.06 -10.12
C SER A 75 14.98 -5.55 -9.22
N THR A 76 13.73 -5.42 -9.67
CA THR A 76 12.55 -5.97 -8.98
C THR A 76 12.52 -7.49 -9.10
N ARG A 77 12.98 -8.03 -10.25
CA ARG A 77 13.10 -9.47 -10.50
C ARG A 77 14.24 -10.12 -9.71
N SER A 78 15.35 -9.41 -9.49
CA SER A 78 16.49 -9.90 -8.68
C SER A 78 16.30 -9.73 -7.16
N GLY A 79 15.14 -9.22 -6.71
CA GLY A 79 14.80 -9.05 -5.28
C GLY A 79 15.62 -8.00 -4.53
N SER A 80 16.59 -7.35 -5.17
CA SER A 80 17.70 -6.65 -4.49
C SER A 80 17.44 -5.17 -4.20
N LYS A 81 16.37 -4.56 -4.74
CA LYS A 81 16.10 -3.11 -4.59
C LYS A 81 14.68 -2.73 -4.15
N ARG A 82 13.86 -3.70 -3.74
CA ARG A 82 12.47 -3.42 -3.29
C ARG A 82 12.43 -2.53 -2.03
N PHE A 83 13.53 -2.46 -1.29
CA PHE A 83 13.65 -1.70 -0.03
C PHE A 83 14.80 -0.68 -0.08
N LYS A 84 14.91 0.13 -1.14
CA LYS A 84 15.73 1.35 -1.04
C LYS A 84 14.98 2.30 -0.08
N ILE A 85 15.46 2.39 1.16
CA ILE A 85 14.85 3.20 2.22
C ILE A 85 14.90 4.65 1.77
N TYR A 86 13.75 5.16 1.32
CA TYR A 86 13.58 6.56 0.96
C TYR A 86 12.90 7.24 2.17
N PRO A 87 13.66 7.91 3.06
CA PRO A 87 13.18 8.29 4.40
C PRO A 87 11.96 9.20 4.35
N ILE A 88 11.90 10.13 3.39
CA ILE A 88 10.74 11.01 3.20
C ILE A 88 9.50 10.20 2.78
N ARG A 89 9.64 9.24 1.87
CA ARG A 89 8.54 8.38 1.43
C ARG A 89 8.00 7.55 2.59
N MET A 90 8.90 6.97 3.37
CA MET A 90 8.52 6.21 4.56
C MET A 90 7.81 7.12 5.57
N ALA A 91 8.33 8.32 5.85
CA ALA A 91 7.70 9.27 6.75
C ALA A 91 6.28 9.66 6.29
N VAL A 92 6.10 9.98 5.00
CA VAL A 92 4.79 10.34 4.43
C VAL A 92 3.81 9.17 4.52
N TYR A 93 4.23 7.96 4.13
CA TYR A 93 3.36 6.79 4.21
C TYR A 93 3.03 6.41 5.65
N THR A 94 4.01 6.42 6.55
CA THR A 94 3.79 6.13 7.97
C THR A 94 2.84 7.15 8.59
N ALA A 95 2.96 8.43 8.25
CA ALA A 95 2.05 9.47 8.74
C ALA A 95 0.63 9.26 8.21
N ILE A 96 0.46 9.11 6.89
CA ILE A 96 -0.87 8.99 6.27
C ILE A 96 -1.55 7.68 6.68
N TYR A 97 -0.88 6.54 6.52
CA TYR A 97 -1.45 5.25 6.86
C TYR A 97 -1.58 5.06 8.36
N GLY A 98 -0.63 5.55 9.16
CA GLY A 98 -0.70 5.50 10.62
C GLY A 98 -1.89 6.31 11.14
N PHE A 99 -2.08 7.53 10.65
CA PHE A 99 -3.23 8.36 11.02
C PHE A 99 -4.56 7.74 10.58
N ALA A 100 -4.64 7.26 9.33
CA ALA A 100 -5.83 6.60 8.82
C ALA A 100 -6.18 5.33 9.63
N LEU A 101 -5.18 4.52 9.96
CA LEU A 101 -5.34 3.30 10.74
C LEU A 101 -5.76 3.61 12.18
N TYR A 102 -5.19 4.65 12.80
CA TYR A 102 -5.63 5.13 14.12
C TYR A 102 -7.09 5.56 14.11
N LYS A 103 -7.49 6.39 13.13
CA LYS A 103 -8.89 6.85 13.00
C LYS A 103 -9.86 5.70 12.75
N TRP A 104 -9.46 4.74 11.91
CA TRP A 104 -10.24 3.51 11.68
C TRP A 104 -10.37 2.67 12.95
N TRP A 105 -9.28 2.49 13.69
CA TRP A 105 -9.28 1.72 14.94
C TRP A 105 -10.25 2.32 15.96
N VAL A 106 -10.18 3.63 16.18
CA VAL A 106 -11.10 4.36 17.07
C VAL A 106 -12.56 4.19 16.63
N PHE A 107 -12.83 4.21 15.33
CA PHE A 107 -14.18 4.00 14.79
C PHE A 107 -14.69 2.57 14.99
N VAL A 108 -13.82 1.57 14.88
CA VAL A 108 -14.19 0.17 15.12
C VAL A 108 -14.42 -0.09 16.62
N SER A 109 -13.57 0.45 17.48
CA SER A 109 -13.62 0.23 18.93
C SER A 109 -14.77 0.95 19.65
N ASN A 110 -15.37 1.97 19.03
CA ASN A 110 -16.48 2.75 19.58
C ASN A 110 -17.80 2.33 18.95
#